data_AF-Q8DHB0-F1
#
_entry.id   AF-Q8DHB0-F1
#
_cell.length_a   1.000
_cell.length_b   1.000
_cell.length_c   1.000
_cell.angle_alpha   90.00
_cell.angle_beta   90.00
_cell.angle_gamma   90.00
#
_symmetry.space_group_name_H-M   'P 1'
#
loop_
_entity.id
_entity.type
_entity.pdbx_description
1 polymer ?
#
loop_
_entity_poly.entity_id
_entity_poly.type
_entity_poly.pdbx_seq_one_letter_code
_entity_poly.pdbx_strand_id
1 'polypeptide(L)'
;MTKANAGHPPSRLLMLGALGVVYGDLGTSPLYAFEETFNPLHVLAVTPANIYGILSLILWGLVLIPTLKYATFALRADNDGEGGIFPLMALVLSRIRLSSHWRRRVIIFGLVGAAMFYGDSTITPAISVLSAIEGLEVLSPQLGSWTVPLTVVILVGLFWFQHRGTTQVGQVFGPIMFLWFMTLGLLGTIHIFEQPTILNALNPWWGVQLFYSQPAQVFFLLGVVILALTGAEAMYADMGHFGIQPIRLAWYRLVFPALALNYLGQGAFILKHPTATHHLFFQLAPEWSVLPLVILSTLATVIASQAVISGAFSMTAAAIKLGYLPRLRIDVTDDYHRGQIYIPVINWLLLVTVLLLVMTFRKSSELAGAYGLAVNLTMVVTTLCLILVARHLWRWSIVQISLVWVSILVIEIAFLIGNALKIPYGGWYPLAFGGVVYMLLGTWRQGQVLLRQQLLQANARFSLKELLSQGVARVPGIAVFFSPLPDMIPLSFIQNLQHNHVLHQQTIFIHLATANLPHVPLSEQLTYRVTDVGIYEIILTSGFRDRPDLRLALETCQQALNLPLNGQPMSFFLGRRTIIPTHARGMTYWQKVVFAWLYRNAEDATSYFRLPSEQVVELGIQVEI
;
A
#
# COMPACT_ATOMS: atom_id res chain seq x y z
N MET A 1 20.35 -14.61 -14.82
CA MET A 1 20.17 -14.32 -16.26
C MET A 1 18.88 -14.98 -16.69
N THR A 2 17.79 -14.22 -16.67
CA THR A 2 16.44 -14.67 -17.00
C THR A 2 15.89 -13.60 -17.93
N LYS A 3 15.45 -14.04 -19.11
CA LYS A 3 14.99 -13.20 -20.22
C LYS A 3 13.98 -12.17 -19.72
N ALA A 4 14.35 -10.89 -19.73
CA ALA A 4 13.39 -9.80 -19.69
C ALA A 4 12.48 -9.96 -20.91
N ASN A 5 11.17 -10.03 -20.67
CA ASN A 5 10.15 -10.11 -21.70
C ASN A 5 10.37 -9.02 -22.76
N ALA A 6 10.77 -9.46 -23.95
CA ALA A 6 10.84 -8.64 -25.13
C ALA A 6 9.42 -8.22 -25.54
N GLY A 7 9.05 -6.98 -25.24
CA GLY A 7 8.49 -6.06 -26.24
C GLY A 7 7.17 -6.37 -26.93
N HIS A 8 6.16 -6.94 -26.26
CA HIS A 8 4.80 -6.70 -26.75
C HIS A 8 4.46 -5.22 -26.54
N PRO A 9 3.99 -4.48 -27.57
CA PRO A 9 3.52 -3.12 -27.39
C PRO A 9 2.45 -3.14 -26.27
N PRO A 10 2.44 -2.14 -25.37
CA PRO A 10 1.46 -2.11 -24.31
C PRO A 10 0.07 -2.23 -24.95
N SER A 11 -0.65 -3.30 -24.64
CA SER A 11 -1.97 -3.49 -25.23
C SER A 11 -2.82 -2.29 -24.82
N ARG A 12 -3.60 -1.74 -25.75
CA ARG A 12 -4.48 -0.59 -25.46
C ARG A 12 -5.38 -0.88 -24.25
N LEU A 13 -5.73 -2.16 -24.06
CA LEU A 13 -6.45 -2.68 -22.91
C LEU A 13 -5.70 -2.49 -21.58
N LEU A 14 -4.38 -2.74 -21.52
CA LEU A 14 -3.58 -2.50 -20.32
C LEU A 14 -3.47 -1.00 -20.00
N MET A 15 -3.38 -0.15 -21.03
CA MET A 15 -3.38 1.30 -20.83
C MET A 15 -4.73 1.79 -20.27
N LEU A 16 -5.85 1.28 -20.79
CA LEU A 16 -7.18 1.54 -20.24
C LEU A 16 -7.34 1.02 -18.81
N GLY A 17 -6.83 -0.17 -18.51
CA GLY A 17 -6.81 -0.71 -17.15
C GLY A 17 -6.01 0.17 -16.19
N ALA A 18 -4.85 0.66 -16.63
CA ALA A 18 -4.02 1.58 -15.84
C ALA A 18 -4.74 2.92 -15.58
N LEU A 19 -5.52 3.45 -16.54
CA LEU A 19 -6.33 4.66 -16.30
C LEU A 19 -7.34 4.47 -15.17
N GLY A 20 -7.98 3.31 -15.09
CA GLY A 20 -8.93 2.97 -14.04
C GLY A 20 -8.27 2.83 -12.66
N VAL A 21 -7.20 2.04 -12.57
CA VAL A 21 -6.66 1.64 -11.27
C VAL A 21 -5.56 2.58 -10.76
N VAL A 22 -4.70 3.09 -11.64
CA VAL A 22 -3.52 3.87 -11.22
C VAL A 22 -3.85 5.35 -11.07
N TYR A 23 -4.72 5.88 -11.94
CA TYR A 23 -4.97 7.31 -12.06
C TYR A 23 -6.32 7.77 -11.51
N GLY A 24 -7.08 6.87 -10.86
CA GLY A 24 -8.32 7.22 -10.18
C GLY A 24 -8.11 8.36 -9.19
N ASP A 25 -7.22 8.15 -8.22
CA ASP A 25 -6.95 9.07 -7.10
C ASP A 25 -6.41 10.44 -7.57
N LEU A 26 -5.28 10.43 -8.28
CA LEU A 26 -4.69 11.64 -8.87
C LEU A 26 -5.66 12.38 -9.80
N GLY A 27 -6.47 11.62 -10.54
CA GLY A 27 -7.45 12.13 -11.49
C GLY A 27 -8.63 12.86 -10.83
N THR A 28 -8.95 12.56 -9.57
CA THR A 28 -10.06 13.19 -8.84
C THR A 28 -9.66 14.45 -8.09
N SER A 29 -8.36 14.71 -7.92
CA SER A 29 -7.84 15.92 -7.26
C SER A 29 -8.37 17.27 -7.79
N PRO A 30 -8.71 17.45 -9.09
CA PRO A 30 -9.27 18.72 -9.57
C PRO A 30 -10.62 19.10 -8.95
N LEU A 31 -11.32 18.15 -8.30
CA LEU A 31 -12.57 18.40 -7.59
C LEU A 31 -12.40 19.35 -6.39
N TYR A 32 -11.23 19.37 -5.76
CA TYR A 32 -11.01 20.10 -4.50
C TYR A 32 -9.69 20.90 -4.45
N ALA A 33 -8.64 20.46 -5.17
CA ALA A 33 -7.29 20.94 -4.90
C ALA A 33 -7.08 22.43 -5.19
N PHE A 34 -7.63 22.96 -6.29
CA PHE A 34 -7.47 24.37 -6.64
C PHE A 34 -8.44 25.29 -5.90
N GLU A 35 -9.68 24.85 -5.70
CA GLU A 35 -10.67 25.57 -4.89
C GLU A 35 -10.14 25.84 -3.48
N GLU A 36 -9.55 24.82 -2.85
CA GLU A 36 -9.01 24.92 -1.49
C GLU A 36 -7.90 26.00 -1.36
N THR A 37 -7.29 26.45 -2.46
CA THR A 37 -6.27 27.52 -2.42
C THR A 37 -6.86 28.89 -2.12
N PHE A 38 -8.17 29.06 -2.35
CA PHE A 38 -8.93 30.28 -2.08
C PHE A 38 -9.86 30.15 -0.88
N ASN A 39 -9.77 29.04 -0.13
CA ASN A 39 -10.54 28.90 1.11
C ASN A 39 -10.18 30.07 2.06
N PRO A 40 -11.18 30.76 2.66
CA PRO A 40 -10.97 31.94 3.49
C PRO A 40 -9.90 31.80 4.59
N LEU A 41 -9.63 30.57 5.05
CA LEU A 41 -8.59 30.28 6.03
C LEU A 41 -7.16 30.57 5.54
N HIS A 42 -6.88 30.57 4.23
CA HIS A 42 -5.53 30.78 3.68
C HIS A 42 -5.17 32.26 3.43
N VAL A 43 -6.14 33.18 3.58
CA VAL A 43 -5.96 34.64 3.46
C VAL A 43 -5.43 35.10 2.09
N LEU A 44 -5.49 34.26 1.06
CA LEU A 44 -5.03 34.63 -0.28
C LEU A 44 -6.14 35.32 -1.07
N ALA A 45 -5.95 36.59 -1.40
CA ALA A 45 -6.87 37.33 -2.24
C ALA A 45 -6.92 36.75 -3.68
N VAL A 46 -8.11 36.68 -4.26
CA VAL A 46 -8.32 36.29 -5.66
C VAL A 46 -7.84 37.43 -6.57
N THR A 47 -6.54 37.43 -6.87
CA THR A 47 -5.90 38.40 -7.77
C THR A 47 -5.24 37.67 -8.94
N PRO A 48 -5.09 38.30 -10.12
CA PRO A 48 -4.45 37.65 -11.26
C PRO A 48 -3.05 37.12 -10.97
N ALA A 49 -2.23 37.88 -10.23
CA ALA A 49 -0.89 37.46 -9.85
C ALA A 49 -0.89 36.21 -8.95
N ASN A 50 -1.80 36.14 -7.98
CA ASN A 50 -1.95 35.00 -7.09
C ASN A 50 -2.43 33.75 -7.84
N ILE A 51 -3.39 33.92 -8.76
CA ILE A 51 -3.91 32.83 -9.62
C ILE A 51 -2.78 32.26 -10.47
N TYR A 52 -2.01 33.10 -11.17
CA TYR A 52 -0.87 32.63 -11.96
C TYR A 52 0.20 31.96 -11.09
N GLY A 53 0.47 32.50 -9.90
CA GLY A 53 1.44 31.94 -8.97
C GLY A 53 1.05 30.55 -8.48
N ILE A 54 -0.19 30.37 -8.01
CA ILE A 54 -0.68 29.06 -7.55
C ILE A 54 -0.69 28.04 -8.68
N LEU A 55 -1.24 28.40 -9.85
CA LEU A 55 -1.29 27.50 -10.98
C LEU A 55 0.09 27.09 -11.46
N SER A 56 1.05 28.03 -11.47
CA SER A 56 2.46 27.71 -11.71
C SER A 56 2.97 26.67 -10.71
N LEU A 57 2.70 26.83 -9.41
CA LEU A 57 3.12 25.86 -8.39
C LEU A 57 2.49 24.47 -8.59
N ILE A 58 1.21 24.41 -8.93
CA ILE A 58 0.50 23.14 -9.22
C ILE A 58 1.10 22.46 -10.46
N LEU A 59 1.23 23.19 -11.58
CA LEU A 59 1.72 22.64 -12.84
C LEU A 59 3.16 22.14 -12.72
N TRP A 60 4.04 22.94 -12.11
CA TRP A 60 5.42 22.51 -11.87
C TRP A 60 5.52 21.42 -10.79
N GLY A 61 4.59 21.38 -9.84
CA GLY A 61 4.42 20.23 -8.94
C GLY A 61 4.11 18.94 -9.70
N LEU A 62 3.17 18.97 -10.65
CA LEU A 62 2.82 17.82 -11.52
C LEU A 62 4.00 17.37 -12.39
N VAL A 63 4.82 18.32 -12.85
CA VAL A 63 6.05 18.03 -13.60
C VAL A 63 7.13 17.41 -12.71
N LEU A 64 7.35 17.92 -11.51
CA LEU A 64 8.46 17.47 -10.66
C LEU A 64 8.15 16.17 -9.93
N ILE A 65 6.92 15.98 -9.44
CA ILE A 65 6.55 14.84 -8.61
C ILE A 65 5.97 13.69 -9.45
N PRO A 66 4.73 13.72 -9.97
CA PRO A 66 4.24 12.65 -10.84
C PRO A 66 5.11 12.37 -12.07
N THR A 67 5.57 13.40 -12.79
CA THR A 67 6.28 13.19 -14.06
C THR A 67 7.76 12.82 -13.87
N LEU A 68 8.54 13.66 -13.19
CA LEU A 68 9.97 13.44 -13.04
C LEU A 68 10.26 12.36 -11.99
N LYS A 69 9.77 12.50 -10.76
CA LYS A 69 9.99 11.49 -9.71
C LYS A 69 9.36 10.14 -10.08
N TYR A 70 8.05 10.07 -10.29
CA TYR A 70 7.36 8.78 -10.42
C TYR A 70 7.47 8.18 -11.82
N ALA A 71 6.94 8.85 -12.85
CA ALA A 71 6.89 8.32 -14.21
C ALA A 71 8.30 8.07 -14.77
N THR A 72 9.26 8.96 -14.51
CA THR A 72 10.60 8.86 -15.11
C THR A 72 11.55 7.98 -14.31
N PHE A 73 11.67 8.19 -12.99
CA PHE A 73 12.69 7.53 -12.18
C PHE A 73 12.16 6.38 -11.29
N ALA A 74 11.12 6.59 -10.48
CA ALA A 74 10.68 5.61 -9.49
C ALA A 74 10.24 4.29 -10.13
N LEU A 75 9.55 4.34 -11.27
CA LEU A 75 9.17 3.14 -12.04
C LEU A 75 10.36 2.25 -12.46
N ARG A 76 11.61 2.75 -12.43
CA ARG A 76 12.81 1.96 -12.72
C ARG A 76 13.38 1.24 -11.50
N ALA A 77 12.87 1.55 -10.30
CA ALA A 77 13.30 0.96 -9.04
C ALA A 77 12.37 -0.22 -8.70
N ASP A 78 12.22 -1.16 -9.62
CA ASP A 78 11.43 -2.35 -9.39
C ASP A 78 12.18 -3.40 -8.56
N ASN A 79 11.45 -4.12 -7.72
CA ASN A 79 11.91 -5.34 -7.08
C ASN A 79 11.27 -6.50 -7.85
N ASP A 80 11.93 -6.99 -8.91
CA ASP A 80 11.42 -8.02 -9.84
C ASP A 80 10.00 -7.71 -10.36
N GLY A 81 9.81 -6.53 -10.93
CA GLY A 81 8.53 -6.04 -11.47
C GLY A 81 7.60 -5.37 -10.46
N GLU A 82 7.85 -5.52 -9.15
CA GLU A 82 6.99 -4.97 -8.10
C GLU A 82 7.46 -3.61 -7.58
N GLY A 83 6.49 -2.74 -7.26
CA GLY A 83 6.72 -1.40 -6.72
C GLY A 83 5.87 -1.08 -5.50
N GLY A 84 6.03 0.11 -4.96
CA GLY A 84 5.45 0.53 -3.68
C GLY A 84 6.43 0.41 -2.50
N ILE A 85 5.95 0.77 -1.31
CA ILE A 85 6.82 1.00 -0.13
C ILE A 85 7.49 -0.28 0.36
N PHE A 86 6.74 -1.39 0.48
CA PHE A 86 7.29 -2.66 0.93
C PHE A 86 8.26 -3.28 -0.09
N PRO A 87 7.94 -3.35 -1.41
CA PRO A 87 8.90 -3.80 -2.41
C PRO A 87 10.16 -2.94 -2.48
N LEU A 88 10.03 -1.62 -2.39
CA LEU A 88 11.18 -0.70 -2.36
C LEU A 88 12.03 -0.90 -1.11
N MET A 89 11.40 -1.03 0.05
CA MET A 89 12.10 -1.33 1.30
C MET A 89 12.83 -2.68 1.20
N ALA A 90 12.17 -3.73 0.69
CA ALA A 90 12.77 -5.04 0.50
C ALA A 90 13.97 -5.01 -0.46
N LEU A 91 13.85 -4.27 -1.57
CA LEU A 91 14.93 -4.03 -2.53
C LEU A 91 16.15 -3.39 -1.85
N VAL A 92 15.94 -2.33 -1.08
CA VAL A 92 17.01 -1.65 -0.34
C VAL A 92 17.63 -2.60 0.71
N LEU A 93 16.81 -3.31 1.47
CA LEU A 93 17.27 -4.24 2.51
C LEU A 93 18.06 -5.45 1.96
N SER A 94 17.82 -5.85 0.72
CA SER A 94 18.59 -6.90 0.04
C SER A 94 20.05 -6.50 -0.23
N ARG A 95 20.33 -5.18 -0.28
CA ARG A 95 21.67 -4.63 -0.60
C ARG A 95 22.42 -4.11 0.61
N ILE A 96 21.74 -3.91 1.74
CA ILE A 96 22.36 -3.45 2.99
C ILE A 96 22.76 -4.66 3.84
N ARG A 97 24.03 -4.71 4.25
CA ARG A 97 24.56 -5.75 5.16
C ARG A 97 23.71 -5.85 6.43
N LEU A 98 23.49 -7.08 6.91
CA LEU A 98 22.66 -7.37 8.09
C LEU A 98 23.07 -6.57 9.34
N SER A 99 24.38 -6.36 9.55
CA SER A 99 24.95 -5.65 10.70
C SER A 99 24.88 -4.12 10.61
N SER A 100 24.42 -3.55 9.49
CA SER A 100 24.42 -2.10 9.30
C SER A 100 23.32 -1.41 10.09
N HIS A 101 23.65 -0.35 10.82
CA HIS A 101 22.67 0.52 11.49
C HIS A 101 21.67 1.14 10.50
N TRP A 102 22.04 1.29 9.23
CA TRP A 102 21.14 1.73 8.16
C TRP A 102 19.97 0.78 7.94
N ARG A 103 20.15 -0.53 8.17
CA ARG A 103 19.07 -1.52 8.06
C ARG A 103 17.90 -1.18 8.99
N ARG A 104 18.20 -0.77 10.23
CA ARG A 104 17.16 -0.34 11.20
C ARG A 104 16.44 0.92 10.73
N ARG A 105 17.18 1.92 10.22
CA ARG A 105 16.61 3.18 9.73
C ARG A 105 15.68 2.95 8.53
N VAL A 106 16.10 2.14 7.56
CA VAL A 106 15.29 1.79 6.39
C VAL A 106 13.98 1.13 6.80
N ILE A 107 14.02 0.22 7.77
CA ILE A 107 12.78 -0.42 8.24
C ILE A 107 11.89 0.59 8.96
N ILE A 108 12.45 1.46 9.81
CA ILE A 108 11.65 2.51 10.47
C ILE A 108 10.96 3.39 9.42
N PHE A 109 11.70 3.88 8.42
CA PHE A 109 11.12 4.71 7.36
C PHE A 109 10.08 3.94 6.54
N GLY A 110 10.36 2.71 6.12
CA GLY A 110 9.39 1.89 5.39
C GLY A 110 8.11 1.63 6.18
N LEU A 111 8.21 1.40 7.50
CA LEU A 111 7.03 1.26 8.36
C LEU A 111 6.26 2.58 8.55
N VAL A 112 6.95 3.72 8.63
CA VAL A 112 6.30 5.04 8.68
C VAL A 112 5.56 5.31 7.37
N GLY A 113 6.21 5.10 6.22
CA GLY A 113 5.56 5.26 4.92
C GLY A 113 4.35 4.33 4.77
N ALA A 114 4.48 3.06 5.17
CA ALA A 114 3.37 2.13 5.13
C ALA A 114 2.20 2.58 6.02
N ALA A 115 2.49 3.04 7.24
CA ALA A 115 1.48 3.55 8.16
C ALA A 115 0.76 4.80 7.64
N MET A 116 1.48 5.71 6.99
CA MET A 116 0.91 6.90 6.37
C MET A 116 0.03 6.57 5.18
N PHE A 117 0.41 5.59 4.35
CA PHE A 117 -0.42 5.08 3.26
C PHE A 117 -1.73 4.44 3.76
N TYR A 118 -1.71 3.74 4.90
CA TYR A 118 -2.97 3.27 5.50
C TYR A 118 -3.86 4.45 5.94
N GLY A 119 -3.26 5.54 6.44
CA GLY A 119 -3.99 6.78 6.75
C GLY A 119 -4.62 7.38 5.49
N ASP A 120 -3.84 7.50 4.43
CA ASP A 120 -4.30 7.91 3.10
C ASP A 120 -5.50 7.07 2.60
N SER A 121 -5.43 5.74 2.78
CA SER A 121 -6.52 4.80 2.45
C SER A 121 -7.84 5.03 3.19
N THR A 122 -7.82 5.80 4.27
CA THR A 122 -9.04 6.24 4.97
C THR A 122 -9.52 7.61 4.52
N ILE A 123 -8.62 8.47 4.05
CA ILE A 123 -8.93 9.86 3.71
C ILE A 123 -9.41 9.98 2.26
N THR A 124 -8.75 9.31 1.30
CA THR A 124 -9.11 9.41 -0.12
C THR A 124 -10.58 9.10 -0.41
N PRO A 125 -11.18 8.00 0.11
CA PRO A 125 -12.60 7.76 -0.12
C PRO A 125 -13.51 8.81 0.52
N ALA A 126 -13.12 9.35 1.67
CA ALA A 126 -13.90 10.36 2.38
C ALA A 126 -13.90 11.70 1.62
N ILE A 127 -12.72 12.25 1.32
CA ILE A 127 -12.60 13.56 0.67
C ILE A 127 -13.15 13.51 -0.76
N SER A 128 -12.80 12.48 -1.53
CA SER A 128 -13.18 12.41 -2.95
C SER A 128 -14.68 12.26 -3.13
N VAL A 129 -15.32 11.32 -2.42
CA VAL A 129 -16.77 11.11 -2.55
C VAL A 129 -17.55 12.31 -2.01
N LEU A 130 -17.10 12.93 -0.90
CA LEU A 130 -17.69 14.19 -0.43
C LEU A 130 -17.61 15.27 -1.52
N SER A 131 -16.43 15.53 -2.08
CA SER A 131 -16.26 16.56 -3.12
C SER A 131 -17.08 16.30 -4.38
N ALA A 132 -17.29 15.03 -4.76
CA ALA A 132 -18.15 14.71 -5.90
C ALA A 132 -19.62 15.07 -5.64
N ILE A 133 -20.12 14.76 -4.43
CA ILE A 133 -21.52 14.98 -4.06
C ILE A 133 -21.82 16.45 -3.73
N GLU A 134 -20.83 17.19 -3.23
CA GLU A 134 -20.91 18.65 -3.00
C GLU A 134 -21.32 19.41 -4.28
N GLY A 135 -21.04 18.88 -5.47
CA GLY A 135 -21.51 19.46 -6.73
C GLY A 135 -23.04 19.55 -6.87
N LEU A 136 -23.83 18.79 -6.09
CA LEU A 136 -25.28 18.96 -6.02
C LEU A 136 -25.70 20.32 -5.47
N GLU A 137 -24.88 20.96 -4.64
CA GLU A 137 -25.16 22.29 -4.08
C GLU A 137 -25.18 23.38 -5.14
N VAL A 138 -24.50 23.17 -6.28
CA VAL A 138 -24.54 24.09 -7.44
C VAL A 138 -25.91 24.09 -8.10
N LEU A 139 -26.63 22.95 -8.10
CA LEU A 139 -27.98 22.85 -8.64
C LEU A 139 -29.02 23.46 -7.68
N SER A 140 -28.86 23.21 -6.38
CA SER A 140 -29.68 23.80 -5.33
C SER A 140 -28.97 23.74 -3.99
N PRO A 141 -28.76 24.87 -3.28
CA PRO A 141 -28.12 24.89 -1.97
C PRO A 141 -28.81 24.01 -0.91
N GLN A 142 -30.10 23.70 -1.08
CA GLN A 142 -30.85 22.83 -0.17
C GLN A 142 -30.36 21.36 -0.21
N LEU A 143 -29.77 20.95 -1.33
CA LEU A 143 -29.21 19.61 -1.50
C LEU A 143 -27.96 19.38 -0.66
N GLY A 144 -27.34 20.42 -0.10
CA GLY A 144 -26.17 20.27 0.79
C GLY A 144 -26.46 19.45 2.06
N SER A 145 -27.72 19.42 2.50
CA SER A 145 -28.15 18.54 3.61
C SER A 145 -28.07 17.05 3.27
N TRP A 146 -28.09 16.69 1.98
CA TRP A 146 -27.99 15.33 1.47
C TRP A 146 -26.55 14.89 1.18
N THR A 147 -25.58 15.79 1.22
CA THR A 147 -24.17 15.51 0.90
C THR A 147 -23.60 14.37 1.74
N VAL A 148 -23.72 14.47 3.07
CA VAL A 148 -23.23 13.45 4.00
C VAL A 148 -24.02 12.12 3.87
N PRO A 149 -25.37 12.10 3.92
CA PRO A 149 -26.14 10.87 3.72
C PRO A 149 -25.82 10.12 2.42
N LEU A 150 -25.75 10.82 1.28
CA LEU A 150 -25.46 10.19 0.00
C LEU A 150 -24.04 9.64 -0.05
N THR A 151 -23.06 10.39 0.48
CA THR A 151 -21.68 9.92 0.61
C THR A 151 -21.60 8.62 1.41
N VAL A 152 -22.29 8.55 2.56
CA VAL A 152 -22.34 7.34 3.39
C VAL A 152 -22.93 6.16 2.63
N VAL A 153 -24.03 6.37 1.90
CA VAL A 153 -24.67 5.31 1.09
C VAL A 153 -23.71 4.79 0.01
N ILE A 154 -23.01 5.68 -0.70
CA ILE A 154 -22.05 5.32 -1.74
C ILE A 154 -20.89 4.51 -1.14
N LEU A 155 -20.32 4.97 -0.03
CA LEU A 155 -19.21 4.30 0.64
C LEU A 155 -19.61 2.93 1.20
N VAL A 156 -20.77 2.83 1.85
CA VAL A 156 -21.28 1.53 2.33
C VAL A 156 -21.48 0.56 1.17
N GLY A 157 -22.10 1.02 0.06
CA GLY A 157 -22.25 0.22 -1.15
C GLY A 157 -20.89 -0.25 -1.71
N LEU A 158 -19.91 0.65 -1.74
CA LEU A 158 -18.56 0.38 -2.22
C LEU A 158 -17.84 -0.70 -1.39
N PHE A 159 -17.79 -0.52 -0.08
CA PHE A 159 -17.14 -1.44 0.86
C PHE A 159 -17.89 -2.76 0.99
N TRP A 160 -19.22 -2.75 0.83
CA TRP A 160 -20.02 -3.97 0.77
C TRP A 160 -19.69 -4.78 -0.48
N PHE A 161 -19.48 -4.16 -1.64
CA PHE A 161 -19.21 -4.87 -2.88
C PHE A 161 -17.81 -5.53 -2.92
N GLN A 162 -16.86 -5.15 -2.06
CA GLN A 162 -15.46 -5.62 -2.10
C GLN A 162 -15.30 -7.14 -2.07
N HIS A 163 -16.15 -7.86 -1.33
CA HIS A 163 -16.05 -9.32 -1.22
C HIS A 163 -16.32 -10.06 -2.55
N ARG A 164 -16.98 -9.42 -3.52
CA ARG A 164 -17.26 -10.02 -4.84
C ARG A 164 -16.09 -9.94 -5.81
N GLY A 165 -15.00 -9.27 -5.42
CA GLY A 165 -13.88 -8.97 -6.30
C GLY A 165 -14.18 -7.86 -7.29
N THR A 166 -13.14 -7.35 -7.94
CA THR A 166 -13.22 -6.24 -8.89
C THR A 166 -13.16 -6.70 -10.35
N THR A 167 -12.98 -7.99 -10.65
CA THR A 167 -12.78 -8.48 -12.03
C THR A 167 -13.88 -8.06 -13.01
N GLN A 168 -15.15 -8.18 -12.61
CA GLN A 168 -16.26 -7.84 -13.50
C GLN A 168 -16.41 -6.32 -13.69
N VAL A 169 -16.10 -5.52 -12.66
CA VAL A 169 -16.29 -4.06 -12.69
C VAL A 169 -15.06 -3.34 -13.22
N GLY A 170 -13.87 -3.92 -13.06
CA GLY A 170 -12.59 -3.36 -13.47
C GLY A 170 -12.47 -3.12 -14.97
N GLN A 171 -13.20 -3.89 -15.78
CA GLN A 171 -13.29 -3.67 -17.23
C GLN A 171 -13.98 -2.33 -17.58
N VAL A 172 -14.87 -1.83 -16.71
CA VAL A 172 -15.61 -0.58 -16.89
C VAL A 172 -14.86 0.62 -16.30
N PHE A 173 -13.95 0.39 -15.34
CA PHE A 173 -13.18 1.47 -14.72
C PHE A 173 -12.33 2.26 -15.73
N GLY A 174 -11.65 1.56 -16.64
CA GLY A 174 -10.85 2.21 -17.68
C GLY A 174 -11.65 3.14 -18.60
N PRO A 175 -12.76 2.68 -19.21
CA PRO A 175 -13.66 3.53 -19.99
C PRO A 175 -14.23 4.73 -19.23
N ILE A 176 -14.67 4.56 -17.98
CA ILE A 176 -15.19 5.67 -17.16
C ILE A 176 -14.09 6.71 -16.91
N MET A 177 -12.89 6.28 -16.50
CA MET A 177 -11.78 7.20 -16.26
C MET A 177 -11.30 7.88 -17.55
N PHE A 178 -11.34 7.19 -18.68
CA PHE A 178 -11.07 7.82 -19.97
C PHE A 178 -12.08 8.93 -20.27
N LEU A 179 -13.37 8.69 -20.07
CA LEU A 179 -14.42 9.71 -20.21
C LEU A 179 -14.18 10.87 -19.25
N TRP A 180 -13.87 10.59 -17.99
CA TRP A 180 -13.54 11.59 -16.98
C TRP A 180 -12.38 12.50 -17.42
N PHE A 181 -11.23 11.95 -17.84
CA PHE A 181 -10.10 12.76 -18.30
C PHE A 181 -10.43 13.57 -19.56
N MET A 182 -11.26 13.04 -20.46
CA MET A 182 -11.73 13.82 -21.62
C MET A 182 -12.63 14.98 -21.20
N THR A 183 -13.52 14.77 -20.23
CA THR A 183 -14.35 15.84 -19.65
C THR A 183 -13.49 16.90 -18.97
N LEU A 184 -12.48 16.51 -18.17
CA LEU A 184 -11.52 17.44 -17.55
C LEU A 184 -10.82 18.31 -18.60
N GLY A 185 -10.26 17.67 -19.64
CA GLY A 185 -9.57 18.36 -20.72
C GLY A 185 -10.48 19.29 -21.52
N LEU A 186 -11.71 18.88 -21.80
CA LEU A 186 -12.70 19.67 -22.55
C LEU A 186 -13.12 20.91 -21.75
N LEU A 187 -13.57 20.74 -20.51
CA LEU A 187 -13.97 21.86 -19.64
C LEU A 187 -12.81 22.84 -19.45
N GLY A 188 -11.61 22.31 -19.24
CA GLY A 188 -10.40 23.13 -19.12
C GLY A 188 -10.13 23.97 -20.37
N THR A 189 -10.17 23.31 -21.54
CA THR A 189 -9.88 23.94 -22.83
C THR A 189 -10.87 25.05 -23.18
N ILE A 190 -12.17 24.87 -22.92
CA ILE A 190 -13.20 25.88 -23.18
C ILE A 190 -12.86 27.19 -22.47
N HIS A 191 -12.57 27.15 -21.17
CA HIS A 191 -12.26 28.35 -20.39
C HIS A 191 -10.88 28.95 -20.74
N ILE A 192 -9.90 28.13 -21.14
CA ILE A 192 -8.62 28.65 -21.67
C ILE A 192 -8.84 29.48 -22.94
N PHE A 193 -9.75 29.07 -23.84
CA PHE A 193 -10.07 29.86 -25.03
C PHE A 193 -10.75 31.20 -24.68
N GLU A 194 -11.54 31.24 -23.61
CA GLU A 194 -12.16 32.48 -23.13
C GLU A 194 -11.15 33.44 -22.50
N GLN A 195 -10.14 32.93 -21.79
CA GLN A 195 -9.08 33.74 -21.16
C GLN A 195 -7.68 33.18 -21.44
N PRO A 196 -7.14 33.36 -22.68
CA PRO A 196 -5.86 32.75 -23.09
C PRO A 196 -4.64 33.23 -22.30
N THR A 197 -4.74 34.39 -21.65
CA THR A 197 -3.71 34.94 -20.77
C THR A 197 -3.38 34.02 -19.60
N ILE A 198 -4.26 33.07 -19.27
CA ILE A 198 -4.01 32.06 -18.24
C ILE A 198 -2.80 31.18 -18.52
N LEU A 199 -2.42 31.02 -19.80
CA LEU A 199 -1.24 30.26 -20.22
C LEU A 199 0.07 30.85 -19.67
N ASN A 200 0.06 32.13 -19.26
CA ASN A 200 1.21 32.73 -18.58
C ASN A 200 1.58 31.98 -17.28
N ALA A 201 0.63 31.29 -16.64
CA ALA A 201 0.89 30.45 -15.46
C ALA A 201 1.85 29.28 -15.73
N LEU A 202 2.12 28.92 -16.99
CA LEU A 202 3.15 27.92 -17.33
C LEU A 202 4.56 28.39 -16.99
N ASN A 203 4.79 29.70 -16.92
CA ASN A 203 6.09 30.25 -16.55
C ASN A 203 6.34 30.09 -15.03
N PRO A 204 7.37 29.32 -14.61
CA PRO A 204 7.66 29.07 -13.18
C PRO A 204 7.96 30.35 -12.39
N TRP A 205 8.32 31.44 -13.09
CA TRP A 205 8.55 32.74 -12.48
C TRP A 205 7.35 33.24 -11.67
N TRP A 206 6.11 32.93 -12.07
CA TRP A 206 4.93 33.33 -11.29
C TRP A 206 4.90 32.66 -9.91
N GLY A 207 5.22 31.36 -9.83
CA GLY A 207 5.35 30.68 -8.55
C GLY A 207 6.46 31.27 -7.69
N VAL A 208 7.62 31.54 -8.29
CA VAL A 208 8.76 32.18 -7.61
C VAL A 208 8.42 33.59 -7.12
N GLN A 209 7.76 34.40 -7.94
CA GLN A 209 7.30 35.74 -7.58
C GLN A 209 6.29 35.70 -6.43
N LEU A 210 5.40 34.70 -6.42
CA LEU A 210 4.46 34.52 -5.32
C LEU A 210 5.21 34.31 -3.99
N PHE A 211 6.25 33.46 -3.98
CA PHE A 211 7.12 33.27 -2.80
C PHE A 211 7.79 34.57 -2.32
N TYR A 212 8.24 35.44 -3.24
CA TYR A 212 8.85 36.72 -2.86
C TYR A 212 7.82 37.72 -2.32
N SER A 213 6.62 37.75 -2.89
CA SER A 213 5.59 38.74 -2.53
C SER A 213 4.87 38.39 -1.22
N GLN A 214 4.63 37.11 -0.95
CA GLN A 214 3.80 36.65 0.17
C GLN A 214 4.37 35.37 0.80
N PRO A 215 5.62 35.39 1.32
CA PRO A 215 6.33 34.16 1.70
C PRO A 215 5.56 33.32 2.73
N ALA A 216 4.99 33.95 3.76
CA ALA A 216 4.26 33.24 4.82
C ALA A 216 3.01 32.54 4.29
N GLN A 217 2.20 33.24 3.47
CA GLN A 217 1.00 32.70 2.86
C GLN A 217 1.34 31.57 1.90
N VAL A 218 2.38 31.73 1.07
CA VAL A 218 2.81 30.69 0.13
C VAL A 218 3.25 29.43 0.85
N PHE A 219 4.02 29.53 1.93
CA PHE A 219 4.40 28.35 2.71
C PHE A 219 3.18 27.59 3.25
N PHE A 220 2.12 28.28 3.65
CA PHE A 220 0.85 27.65 4.03
C PHE A 220 0.13 27.01 2.83
N LEU A 221 0.10 27.71 1.69
CA LEU A 221 -0.52 27.25 0.44
C LEU A 221 0.20 26.07 -0.20
N LEU A 222 1.50 25.86 0.06
CA LEU A 222 2.18 24.62 -0.32
C LEU A 222 1.46 23.39 0.25
N GLY A 223 0.90 23.51 1.46
CA GLY A 223 0.05 22.48 2.05
C GLY A 223 -1.28 22.25 1.33
N VAL A 224 -1.71 23.14 0.44
CA VAL A 224 -2.86 22.96 -0.46
C VAL A 224 -2.40 22.42 -1.81
N VAL A 225 -1.32 22.98 -2.38
CA VAL A 225 -0.79 22.58 -3.69
C VAL A 225 -0.48 21.08 -3.75
N ILE A 226 -0.03 20.48 -2.63
CA ILE A 226 0.22 19.04 -2.56
C ILE A 226 -1.02 18.19 -2.91
N LEU A 227 -2.23 18.69 -2.65
CA LEU A 227 -3.48 17.99 -2.90
C LEU A 227 -3.66 17.67 -4.40
N ALA A 228 -3.13 18.52 -5.28
CA ALA A 228 -3.12 18.28 -6.72
C ALA A 228 -2.18 17.15 -7.17
N LEU A 229 -1.27 16.72 -6.29
CA LEU A 229 -0.23 15.72 -6.58
C LEU A 229 -0.54 14.35 -5.93
N THR A 230 -1.62 14.29 -5.15
CA THR A 230 -2.01 13.08 -4.39
C THR A 230 -2.37 11.92 -5.30
N GLY A 231 -2.07 10.69 -4.89
CA GLY A 231 -2.22 9.50 -5.75
C GLY A 231 -1.08 9.27 -6.76
N ALA A 232 -0.09 10.16 -6.86
CA ALA A 232 1.06 9.94 -7.75
C ALA A 232 1.91 8.73 -7.33
N GLU A 233 1.96 8.41 -6.04
CA GLU A 233 2.58 7.20 -5.49
C GLU A 233 1.94 5.90 -5.99
N ALA A 234 0.65 5.92 -6.37
CA ALA A 234 -0.03 4.76 -6.95
C ALA A 234 0.63 4.33 -8.28
N MET A 235 1.20 5.27 -9.04
CA MET A 235 1.98 4.97 -10.24
C MET A 235 3.10 3.96 -9.95
N TYR A 236 3.75 4.09 -8.80
CA TYR A 236 4.80 3.19 -8.39
C TYR A 236 4.25 1.94 -7.68
N ALA A 237 3.20 2.05 -6.88
CA ALA A 237 2.62 0.90 -6.18
C ALA A 237 2.03 -0.15 -7.14
N ASP A 238 1.38 0.28 -8.23
CA ASP A 238 0.64 -0.61 -9.13
C ASP A 238 1.42 -1.07 -10.37
N MET A 239 2.70 -0.76 -10.44
CA MET A 239 3.51 -1.16 -11.60
C MET A 239 3.66 -2.68 -11.74
N GLY A 240 3.48 -3.46 -10.67
CA GLY A 240 3.45 -4.92 -10.74
C GLY A 240 2.23 -5.48 -11.49
N HIS A 241 1.14 -4.71 -11.56
CA HIS A 241 -0.10 -5.12 -12.24
C HIS A 241 -0.11 -4.76 -13.73
N PHE A 242 0.38 -3.57 -14.08
CA PHE A 242 0.29 -3.03 -15.45
C PHE A 242 1.64 -2.98 -16.18
N GLY A 243 2.75 -2.98 -15.44
CA GLY A 243 4.07 -2.69 -15.97
C GLY A 243 4.32 -1.20 -16.23
N ILE A 244 5.57 -0.89 -16.55
CA ILE A 244 6.07 0.50 -16.64
C ILE A 244 5.48 1.24 -17.84
N GLN A 245 5.40 0.60 -19.01
CA GLN A 245 5.05 1.26 -20.27
C GLN A 245 3.57 1.73 -20.33
N PRO A 246 2.56 0.92 -19.95
CA PRO A 246 1.17 1.37 -19.93
C PRO A 246 0.94 2.57 -19.01
N ILE A 247 1.54 2.56 -17.81
CA ILE A 247 1.46 3.65 -16.83
C ILE A 247 2.03 4.93 -17.43
N ARG A 248 3.26 4.90 -17.96
CA ARG A 248 3.87 6.08 -18.61
C ARG A 248 3.04 6.60 -19.78
N LEU A 249 2.55 5.70 -20.63
CA LEU A 249 1.82 6.10 -21.82
C LEU A 249 0.50 6.80 -21.47
N ALA A 250 -0.24 6.27 -20.49
CA ALA A 250 -1.44 6.88 -19.95
C ALA A 250 -1.15 8.27 -19.35
N TRP A 251 -0.07 8.39 -18.57
CA TRP A 251 0.37 9.66 -17.99
C TRP A 251 0.60 10.74 -19.05
N TYR A 252 1.53 10.48 -19.98
CA TYR A 252 1.98 11.50 -20.93
C TYR A 252 0.94 11.83 -22.00
N ARG A 253 0.09 10.87 -22.41
CA ARG A 253 -0.86 11.08 -23.51
C ARG A 253 -2.21 11.62 -23.07
N LEU A 254 -2.64 11.35 -21.84
CA LEU A 254 -4.00 11.67 -21.41
C LEU A 254 -4.04 12.36 -20.06
N VAL A 255 -3.49 11.73 -19.01
CA VAL A 255 -3.71 12.19 -17.63
C VAL A 255 -3.06 13.54 -17.38
N PHE A 256 -1.76 13.70 -17.68
CA PHE A 256 -1.06 14.97 -17.48
C PHE A 256 -1.67 16.12 -18.30
N PRO A 257 -1.91 15.96 -19.63
CA PRO A 257 -2.59 17.00 -20.41
C PRO A 257 -3.98 17.36 -19.86
N ALA A 258 -4.80 16.37 -19.49
CA ALA A 258 -6.15 16.62 -18.97
C ALA A 258 -6.13 17.40 -17.66
N LEU A 259 -5.27 17.02 -16.72
CA LEU A 259 -5.10 17.72 -15.44
C LEU A 259 -4.59 19.15 -15.65
N ALA A 260 -3.54 19.32 -16.47
CA ALA A 260 -2.97 20.64 -16.75
C ALA A 260 -4.00 21.58 -17.39
N LEU A 261 -4.74 21.09 -18.40
CA LEU A 261 -5.81 21.84 -19.05
C LEU A 261 -6.92 22.20 -18.06
N ASN A 262 -7.33 21.27 -17.18
CA ASN A 262 -8.39 21.54 -16.22
C ASN A 262 -7.99 22.59 -15.19
N TYR A 263 -6.80 22.48 -14.58
CA TYR A 263 -6.31 23.49 -13.63
C TYR A 263 -6.18 24.87 -14.27
N LEU A 264 -5.62 24.94 -15.48
CA LEU A 264 -5.58 26.20 -16.25
C LEU A 264 -7.00 26.73 -16.53
N GLY A 265 -7.94 25.89 -16.91
CA GLY A 265 -9.33 26.30 -17.13
C GLY A 265 -10.03 26.81 -15.86
N GLN A 266 -9.80 26.18 -14.71
CA GLN A 266 -10.29 26.68 -13.41
C GLN A 266 -9.73 28.08 -13.11
N GLY A 267 -8.44 28.32 -13.37
CA GLY A 267 -7.85 29.64 -13.24
C GLY A 267 -8.40 30.67 -14.24
N ALA A 268 -8.67 30.26 -15.47
CA ALA A 268 -9.29 31.13 -16.47
C ALA A 268 -10.70 31.56 -16.04
N PHE A 269 -11.48 30.62 -15.51
CA PHE A 269 -12.82 30.89 -15.02
C PHE A 269 -12.83 31.85 -13.83
N ILE A 270 -11.99 31.62 -12.81
CA ILE A 270 -11.95 32.47 -11.62
C ILE A 270 -11.39 33.89 -11.92
N LEU A 271 -10.54 34.04 -12.94
CA LEU A 271 -10.13 35.37 -13.42
C LEU A 271 -11.32 36.20 -13.92
N LYS A 272 -12.30 35.55 -14.57
CA LYS A 272 -13.52 36.18 -15.11
C LYS A 272 -14.62 36.30 -14.05
N HIS A 273 -14.66 35.36 -13.10
CA HIS A 273 -15.64 35.28 -12.02
C HIS A 273 -14.95 35.19 -10.64
N PRO A 274 -14.37 36.30 -10.12
CA PRO A 274 -13.56 36.27 -8.89
C PRO A 274 -14.32 35.85 -7.63
N THR A 275 -15.66 35.90 -7.64
CA THR A 275 -16.52 35.49 -6.52
C THR A 275 -16.84 34.00 -6.52
N ALA A 276 -16.48 33.26 -7.59
CA ALA A 276 -16.78 31.85 -7.75
C ALA A 276 -15.75 30.96 -7.03
N THR A 277 -15.59 31.14 -5.70
CA THR A 277 -14.60 30.42 -4.89
C THR A 277 -15.13 29.13 -4.26
N HIS A 278 -16.38 28.77 -4.51
CA HIS A 278 -17.02 27.58 -3.95
C HIS A 278 -17.55 26.68 -5.06
N HIS A 279 -17.36 25.37 -4.95
CA HIS A 279 -17.74 24.39 -5.98
C HIS A 279 -17.18 24.74 -7.37
N LEU A 280 -15.97 25.30 -7.42
CA LEU A 280 -15.33 25.93 -8.58
C LEU A 280 -15.29 24.98 -9.79
N PHE A 281 -14.96 23.71 -9.53
CA PHE A 281 -14.92 22.68 -10.57
C PHE A 281 -16.26 22.53 -11.29
N PHE A 282 -17.37 22.46 -10.54
CA PHE A 282 -18.70 22.24 -11.10
C PHE A 282 -19.24 23.49 -11.79
N GLN A 283 -18.81 24.69 -11.38
CA GLN A 283 -19.16 25.94 -12.05
C GLN A 283 -18.51 26.10 -13.43
N LEU A 284 -17.47 25.32 -13.77
CA LEU A 284 -16.92 25.30 -15.12
C LEU A 284 -17.92 24.78 -16.15
N ALA A 285 -18.85 23.95 -15.72
CA ALA A 285 -19.81 23.28 -16.58
C ALA A 285 -21.06 24.15 -16.76
N PRO A 286 -21.65 24.21 -17.97
CA PRO A 286 -22.93 24.87 -18.15
C PRO A 286 -24.02 24.16 -17.32
N GLU A 287 -25.02 24.91 -16.85
CA GLU A 287 -26.02 24.45 -15.87
C GLU A 287 -26.67 23.10 -16.24
N TRP A 288 -27.00 22.89 -17.51
CA TRP A 288 -27.62 21.65 -18.00
C TRP A 288 -26.74 20.40 -17.82
N SER A 289 -25.43 20.58 -17.74
CA SER A 289 -24.44 19.50 -17.67
C SER A 289 -23.89 19.23 -16.27
N VAL A 290 -24.28 20.05 -15.28
CA VAL A 290 -23.82 19.90 -13.88
C VAL A 290 -24.25 18.56 -13.30
N LEU A 291 -25.52 18.14 -13.47
CA LEU A 291 -25.98 16.85 -12.96
C LEU A 291 -25.26 15.65 -13.61
N PRO A 292 -25.12 15.57 -14.95
CA PRO A 292 -24.25 14.57 -15.59
C PRO A 292 -22.80 14.58 -15.06
N LEU A 293 -22.24 15.76 -14.79
CA LEU A 293 -20.88 15.90 -14.26
C LEU A 293 -20.77 15.38 -12.83
N VAL A 294 -21.77 15.63 -11.97
CA VAL A 294 -21.84 15.07 -10.61
C VAL A 294 -21.92 13.54 -10.63
N ILE A 295 -22.69 12.97 -11.56
CA ILE A 295 -22.77 11.51 -11.72
C ILE A 295 -21.41 10.96 -12.16
N LEU A 296 -20.77 11.59 -13.15
CA LEU A 296 -19.47 11.15 -13.65
C LEU A 296 -18.36 11.30 -12.60
N SER A 297 -18.34 12.42 -11.86
CA SER A 297 -17.39 12.63 -10.76
C SER A 297 -17.60 11.60 -9.66
N THR A 298 -18.84 11.28 -9.30
CA THR A 298 -19.15 10.22 -8.32
C THR A 298 -18.64 8.86 -8.77
N LEU A 299 -18.78 8.52 -10.06
CA LEU A 299 -18.21 7.28 -10.60
C LEU A 299 -16.67 7.30 -10.57
N ALA A 300 -16.04 8.42 -10.91
CA ALA A 300 -14.59 8.58 -10.84
C ALA A 300 -14.06 8.46 -9.40
N THR A 301 -14.75 9.03 -8.41
CA THR A 301 -14.34 8.97 -7.00
C THR A 301 -14.59 7.60 -6.36
N VAL A 302 -15.62 6.89 -6.80
CA VAL A 302 -15.80 5.46 -6.51
C VAL A 302 -14.61 4.66 -7.02
N ILE A 303 -14.16 4.89 -8.27
CA ILE A 303 -12.99 4.21 -8.84
C ILE A 303 -11.70 4.59 -8.10
N ALA A 304 -11.49 5.87 -7.79
CA ALA A 304 -10.37 6.34 -6.96
C ALA A 304 -10.33 5.62 -5.61
N SER A 305 -11.47 5.53 -4.93
CA SER A 305 -11.60 4.83 -3.66
C SER A 305 -11.25 3.33 -3.80
N GLN A 306 -11.64 2.69 -4.91
CA GLN A 306 -11.28 1.29 -5.18
C GLN A 306 -9.79 1.06 -5.33
N ALA A 307 -9.10 1.97 -6.01
CA ALA A 307 -7.65 1.89 -6.19
C ALA A 307 -6.93 1.88 -4.83
N VAL A 308 -7.28 2.80 -3.95
CA VAL A 308 -6.63 2.91 -2.64
C VAL A 308 -6.99 1.76 -1.70
N ILE A 309 -8.26 1.30 -1.70
CA ILE A 309 -8.68 0.10 -0.95
C ILE A 309 -7.88 -1.14 -1.41
N SER A 310 -7.74 -1.34 -2.72
CA SER A 310 -6.96 -2.45 -3.30
C SER A 310 -5.46 -2.32 -2.96
N GLY A 311 -4.94 -1.09 -2.95
CA GLY A 311 -3.59 -0.77 -2.48
C GLY A 311 -3.37 -1.16 -1.02
N ALA A 312 -4.33 -0.86 -0.14
CA ALA A 312 -4.27 -1.22 1.28
C ALA A 312 -4.27 -2.74 1.49
N PHE A 313 -5.05 -3.51 0.71
CA PHE A 313 -5.00 -4.97 0.75
C PHE A 313 -3.65 -5.51 0.30
N SER A 314 -3.11 -5.00 -0.82
CA SER A 314 -1.80 -5.39 -1.35
C SER A 314 -0.66 -5.10 -0.36
N MET A 315 -0.70 -3.92 0.25
CA MET A 315 0.22 -3.51 1.32
C MET A 315 0.12 -4.41 2.55
N THR A 316 -1.11 -4.79 2.94
CA THR A 316 -1.33 -5.72 4.06
C THR A 316 -0.75 -7.09 3.74
N ALA A 317 -1.02 -7.65 2.56
CA ALA A 317 -0.48 -8.94 2.15
C ALA A 317 1.06 -8.93 2.12
N ALA A 318 1.67 -7.86 1.61
CA ALA A 318 3.12 -7.68 1.64
C ALA A 318 3.64 -7.57 3.08
N ALA A 319 2.98 -6.82 3.95
CA ALA A 319 3.35 -6.69 5.35
C ALA A 319 3.27 -8.03 6.11
N ILE A 320 2.25 -8.85 5.87
CA ILE A 320 2.11 -10.19 6.46
C ILE A 320 3.30 -11.06 6.05
N LYS A 321 3.58 -11.11 4.75
CA LYS A 321 4.63 -11.96 4.18
C LYS A 321 6.04 -11.52 4.55
N LEU A 322 6.27 -10.22 4.72
CA LEU A 322 7.51 -9.68 5.27
C LEU A 322 7.59 -9.76 6.81
N GLY A 323 6.57 -10.30 7.49
CA GLY A 323 6.57 -10.53 8.93
C GLY A 323 6.28 -9.29 9.79
N TYR A 324 5.65 -8.25 9.22
CA TYR A 324 5.24 -7.03 9.91
C TYR A 324 3.79 -7.03 10.40
N LEU A 325 2.95 -7.95 9.92
CA LEU A 325 1.59 -8.18 10.43
C LEU A 325 1.34 -9.68 10.71
N PRO A 326 0.39 -10.00 11.62
CA PRO A 326 -0.12 -11.36 11.77
C PRO A 326 -0.74 -11.86 10.48
N ARG A 327 -0.75 -13.18 10.30
CA ARG A 327 -1.54 -13.80 9.23
C ARG A 327 -3.01 -13.42 9.42
N LEU A 328 -3.59 -12.86 8.38
CA LEU A 328 -5.02 -12.58 8.28
C LEU A 328 -5.61 -13.47 7.21
N ARG A 329 -6.92 -13.69 7.25
CA ARG A 329 -7.65 -14.31 6.15
C ARG A 329 -7.51 -13.45 4.90
N ILE A 330 -6.92 -14.04 3.86
CA ILE A 330 -6.81 -13.44 2.52
C ILE A 330 -7.66 -14.30 1.58
N ASP A 331 -8.80 -13.76 1.18
CA ASP A 331 -9.64 -14.37 0.16
C ASP A 331 -9.15 -13.91 -1.20
N VAL A 332 -8.87 -14.87 -2.09
CA VAL A 332 -8.47 -14.59 -3.47
C VAL A 332 -9.76 -14.49 -4.27
N THR A 333 -10.05 -13.32 -4.83
CA THR A 333 -11.31 -13.11 -5.55
C THR A 333 -11.23 -13.51 -7.02
N ASP A 334 -10.02 -13.65 -7.57
CA ASP A 334 -9.80 -14.13 -8.94
C ASP A 334 -8.57 -15.04 -9.03
N ASP A 335 -8.73 -16.24 -9.55
CA ASP A 335 -7.64 -17.22 -9.71
C ASP A 335 -6.65 -16.83 -10.82
N TYR A 336 -7.08 -16.03 -11.80
CA TYR A 336 -6.25 -15.63 -12.95
C TYR A 336 -5.53 -14.29 -12.71
N HIS A 337 -6.15 -13.35 -11.98
CA HIS A 337 -5.58 -12.03 -11.73
C HIS A 337 -4.94 -11.96 -10.35
N ARG A 338 -3.62 -12.23 -10.29
CA ARG A 338 -2.78 -12.30 -9.08
C ARG A 338 -2.85 -11.09 -8.11
N GLY A 339 -3.47 -9.98 -8.50
CA GLY A 339 -3.59 -8.76 -7.70
C GLY A 339 -4.91 -8.58 -6.94
N GLN A 340 -5.95 -9.34 -7.26
CA GLN A 340 -7.26 -9.15 -6.60
C GLN A 340 -7.39 -10.03 -5.37
N ILE A 341 -7.11 -9.41 -4.23
CA ILE A 341 -7.23 -10.00 -2.90
C ILE A 341 -8.22 -9.20 -2.07
N TYR A 342 -9.03 -9.92 -1.29
CA TYR A 342 -9.94 -9.35 -0.32
C TYR A 342 -9.47 -9.73 1.08
N ILE A 343 -9.32 -8.73 1.95
CA ILE A 343 -8.96 -8.94 3.36
C ILE A 343 -10.10 -8.37 4.22
N PRO A 344 -11.02 -9.22 4.72
CA PRO A 344 -12.25 -8.78 5.37
C PRO A 344 -12.01 -7.83 6.53
N VAL A 345 -11.02 -8.11 7.38
CA VAL A 345 -10.70 -7.29 8.57
C VAL A 345 -10.28 -5.89 8.14
N ILE A 346 -9.42 -5.77 7.13
CA ILE A 346 -8.96 -4.47 6.62
C ILE A 346 -10.12 -3.72 5.97
N ASN A 347 -10.96 -4.40 5.21
CA ASN A 347 -12.14 -3.82 4.59
C ASN A 347 -13.08 -3.15 5.62
N TRP A 348 -13.43 -3.88 6.68
CA TRP A 348 -14.31 -3.36 7.73
C TRP A 348 -13.66 -2.24 8.55
N LEU A 349 -12.37 -2.36 8.88
CA LEU A 349 -11.65 -1.30 9.58
C LEU A 349 -11.58 -0.01 8.75
N LEU A 350 -11.27 -0.12 7.47
CA LEU A 350 -11.29 1.01 6.55
C LEU A 350 -12.69 1.62 6.46
N LEU A 351 -13.74 0.81 6.24
CA LEU A 351 -15.12 1.31 6.18
C LEU A 351 -15.49 2.12 7.43
N VAL A 352 -15.30 1.54 8.62
CA VAL A 352 -15.62 2.21 9.88
C VAL A 352 -14.87 3.53 10.00
N THR A 353 -13.58 3.53 9.67
CA THR A 353 -12.74 4.72 9.80
C THR A 353 -13.11 5.82 8.79
N VAL A 354 -13.37 5.45 7.53
CA VAL A 354 -13.83 6.38 6.49
C VAL A 354 -15.18 6.99 6.89
N LEU A 355 -16.13 6.18 7.38
CA LEU A 355 -17.42 6.69 7.84
C LEU A 355 -17.26 7.66 9.02
N LEU A 356 -16.39 7.34 9.98
CA LEU A 356 -16.07 8.25 11.09
C LEU A 356 -15.50 9.59 10.58
N LEU A 357 -14.61 9.57 9.58
CA LEU A 357 -14.09 10.79 8.96
C LEU A 357 -15.18 11.62 8.30
N VAL A 358 -16.01 11.00 7.47
CA VAL A 358 -17.14 11.68 6.78
C VAL A 358 -18.10 12.31 7.79
N MET A 359 -18.45 11.59 8.86
CA MET A 359 -19.38 12.08 9.89
C MET A 359 -18.77 13.19 10.77
N THR A 360 -17.45 13.16 10.98
CA THR A 360 -16.73 14.13 11.81
C THR A 360 -16.50 15.44 11.05
N PHE A 361 -15.97 15.38 9.84
CA PHE A 361 -15.55 16.56 9.07
C PHE A 361 -16.66 17.14 8.19
N ARG A 362 -17.56 16.29 7.66
CA ARG A 362 -18.78 16.63 6.87
C ARG A 362 -18.59 17.39 5.55
N LYS A 363 -17.54 18.19 5.41
CA LYS A 363 -17.18 18.95 4.21
C LYS A 363 -15.78 18.54 3.72
N SER A 364 -15.56 18.58 2.41
CA SER A 364 -14.27 18.22 1.83
C SER A 364 -13.14 19.19 2.22
N SER A 365 -13.45 20.49 2.33
CA SER A 365 -12.50 21.53 2.75
C SER A 365 -11.92 21.29 4.14
N GLU A 366 -12.71 20.71 5.06
CA GLU A 366 -12.28 20.37 6.41
C GLU A 366 -11.37 19.13 6.45
N LEU A 367 -11.50 18.22 5.46
CA LEU A 367 -10.61 17.05 5.30
C LEU A 367 -9.32 17.37 4.54
N ALA A 368 -9.30 18.45 3.75
CA ALA A 368 -8.18 18.80 2.89
C ALA A 368 -6.87 18.99 3.66
N GLY A 369 -6.94 19.56 4.87
CA GLY A 369 -5.78 19.70 5.76
C GLY A 369 -5.20 18.37 6.26
N ALA A 370 -6.06 17.36 6.49
CA ALA A 370 -5.65 16.02 6.90
C ALA A 370 -4.99 15.24 5.77
N TYR A 371 -5.54 15.36 4.55
CA TYR A 371 -5.13 14.56 3.41
C TYR A 371 -3.67 14.81 2.98
N GLY A 372 -3.30 16.09 2.82
CA GLY A 372 -1.98 16.46 2.29
C GLY A 372 -0.80 15.98 3.15
N LEU A 373 -0.97 15.85 4.46
CA LEU A 373 0.12 15.44 5.36
C LEU A 373 0.44 13.94 5.24
N ALA A 374 -0.57 13.07 5.14
CA ALA A 374 -0.39 11.62 5.04
C ALA A 374 0.37 11.23 3.77
N VAL A 375 -0.12 11.73 2.63
CA VAL A 375 0.45 11.45 1.32
C VAL A 375 1.86 12.00 1.22
N ASN A 376 2.07 13.25 1.65
CA ASN A 376 3.39 13.85 1.56
C ASN A 376 4.45 13.11 2.39
N LEU A 377 4.12 12.66 3.61
CA LEU A 377 5.06 11.89 4.41
C LEU A 377 5.39 10.54 3.74
N THR A 378 4.42 9.92 3.06
CA THR A 378 4.62 8.73 2.22
C THR A 378 5.56 9.02 1.06
N MET A 379 5.40 10.15 0.38
CA MET A 379 6.25 10.60 -0.72
C MET A 379 7.68 10.85 -0.27
N VAL A 380 7.88 11.54 0.86
CA VAL A 380 9.21 11.79 1.45
C VAL A 380 9.92 10.49 1.78
N VAL A 381 9.24 9.54 2.43
CA VAL A 381 9.82 8.21 2.72
C VAL A 381 10.25 7.51 1.43
N THR A 382 9.42 7.56 0.40
CA THR A 382 9.72 6.97 -0.91
C THR A 382 10.97 7.60 -1.53
N THR A 383 11.10 8.93 -1.46
CA THR A 383 12.29 9.65 -1.94
C THR A 383 13.55 9.25 -1.16
N LEU A 384 13.48 9.13 0.17
CA LEU A 384 14.60 8.68 1.00
C LEU A 384 15.06 7.26 0.63
N CYS A 385 14.11 6.35 0.36
CA CYS A 385 14.44 5.01 -0.12
C CYS A 385 15.03 5.03 -1.54
N LEU A 386 14.52 5.87 -2.44
CA LEU A 386 15.03 6.01 -3.81
C LEU A 386 16.45 6.60 -3.85
N ILE A 387 16.81 7.49 -2.91
CA ILE A 387 18.20 7.94 -2.71
C ILE A 387 19.12 6.75 -2.44
N LEU A 388 18.70 5.83 -1.56
CA LEU A 388 19.48 4.62 -1.25
C LEU A 388 19.58 3.67 -2.45
N VAL A 389 18.50 3.51 -3.22
CA VAL A 389 18.52 2.73 -4.47
C VAL A 389 19.47 3.38 -5.49
N ALA A 390 19.38 4.69 -5.71
CA ALA A 390 20.25 5.40 -6.63
C ALA A 390 21.74 5.26 -6.22
N ARG A 391 22.03 5.34 -4.92
CA ARG A 391 23.39 5.21 -4.39
C ARG A 391 23.97 3.79 -4.46
N HIS A 392 23.18 2.79 -4.07
CA HIS A 392 23.67 1.43 -3.85
C HIS A 392 23.37 0.46 -4.99
N LEU A 393 22.27 0.67 -5.71
CA LEU A 393 21.86 -0.19 -6.83
C LEU A 393 22.27 0.42 -8.17
N TRP A 394 21.85 1.66 -8.45
CA TRP A 394 22.18 2.33 -9.72
C TRP A 394 23.59 2.93 -9.76
N ARG A 395 24.27 2.97 -8.62
CA ARG A 395 25.64 3.50 -8.46
C ARG A 395 25.81 4.93 -8.99
N TRP A 396 24.76 5.75 -8.87
CA TRP A 396 24.82 7.16 -9.26
C TRP A 396 25.85 7.93 -8.45
N SER A 397 26.46 8.93 -9.08
CA SER A 397 27.40 9.82 -8.39
C SER A 397 26.65 10.69 -7.37
N ILE A 398 27.36 11.19 -6.36
CA ILE A 398 26.78 12.10 -5.37
C ILE A 398 26.18 13.34 -6.04
N VAL A 399 26.81 13.84 -7.11
CA VAL A 399 26.32 14.98 -7.90
C VAL A 399 24.97 14.66 -8.55
N GLN A 400 24.80 13.48 -9.16
CA GLN A 400 23.53 13.07 -9.76
C GLN A 400 22.43 12.91 -8.70
N ILE A 401 22.76 12.32 -7.56
CA ILE A 401 21.82 12.16 -6.43
C ILE A 401 21.40 13.53 -5.90
N SER A 402 22.34 14.45 -5.73
CA SER A 402 22.05 15.82 -5.26
C SER A 402 21.17 16.58 -6.24
N LEU A 403 21.49 16.54 -7.53
CA LEU A 403 20.75 17.27 -8.57
C LEU A 403 19.29 16.80 -8.70
N VAL A 404 19.05 15.50 -8.61
CA VAL A 404 17.71 14.93 -8.81
C VAL A 404 16.99 14.74 -7.47
N TRP A 405 17.48 13.81 -6.65
CA TRP A 405 16.75 13.34 -5.48
C TRP A 405 16.79 14.29 -4.30
N VAL A 406 17.94 14.94 -4.05
CA VAL A 406 17.99 15.93 -2.96
C VAL A 406 17.17 17.16 -3.32
N SER A 407 17.19 17.63 -4.58
CA SER A 407 16.32 18.72 -5.05
C SER A 407 14.84 18.40 -4.88
N ILE A 408 14.40 17.21 -5.29
CA ILE A 408 13.00 16.74 -5.08
C ILE A 408 12.69 16.68 -3.58
N LEU A 409 13.58 16.11 -2.77
CA LEU A 409 13.40 16.02 -1.33
C LEU A 409 13.25 17.40 -0.68
N VAL A 410 14.03 18.41 -1.08
CA VAL A 410 13.91 19.79 -0.56
C VAL A 410 12.51 20.34 -0.83
N ILE A 411 11.96 20.10 -2.02
CA ILE A 411 10.61 20.53 -2.39
C ILE A 411 9.55 19.79 -1.55
N GLU A 412 9.67 18.47 -1.39
CA GLU A 412 8.76 17.68 -0.56
C GLU A 412 8.81 18.10 0.91
N ILE A 413 10.00 18.43 1.43
CA ILE A 413 10.15 18.98 2.78
C ILE A 413 9.47 20.35 2.89
N ALA A 414 9.56 21.22 1.88
CA ALA A 414 8.82 22.48 1.86
C ALA A 414 7.29 22.26 1.89
N PHE A 415 6.78 21.31 1.09
CA PHE A 415 5.39 20.87 1.19
C PHE A 415 5.06 20.32 2.58
N LEU A 416 5.99 19.58 3.20
CA LEU A 416 5.76 18.91 4.49
C LEU A 416 5.65 19.92 5.62
N ILE A 417 6.50 20.95 5.60
CA ILE A 417 6.42 22.08 6.51
C ILE A 417 5.08 22.81 6.33
N GLY A 418 4.66 23.07 5.09
CA GLY A 418 3.36 23.70 4.81
C GLY A 418 2.17 22.89 5.35
N ASN A 419 2.19 21.56 5.18
CA ASN A 419 1.18 20.67 5.74
C ASN A 419 1.24 20.56 7.28
N ALA A 420 2.44 20.64 7.87
CA ALA A 420 2.60 20.60 9.31
C ALA A 420 1.91 21.78 10.01
N LEU A 421 1.82 22.94 9.35
CA LEU A 421 1.06 24.08 9.85
C LEU A 421 -0.46 23.82 9.93
N LYS A 422 -0.97 22.81 9.21
CA LYS A 422 -2.38 22.40 9.22
C LYS A 422 -2.70 21.31 10.25
N ILE A 423 -1.72 20.89 11.07
CA ILE A 423 -1.95 19.89 12.14
C ILE A 423 -3.14 20.26 13.05
N PRO A 424 -3.31 21.52 13.50
CA PRO A 424 -4.46 21.92 14.33
C PRO A 424 -5.80 21.82 13.59
N TYR A 425 -5.81 21.98 12.26
CA TYR A 425 -7.00 22.03 11.41
C TYR A 425 -7.26 20.68 10.72
N GLY A 426 -7.12 19.58 11.46
CA GLY A 426 -7.36 18.22 10.96
C GLY A 426 -6.10 17.44 10.57
N GLY A 427 -4.96 18.09 10.34
CA GLY A 427 -3.68 17.41 10.04
C GLY A 427 -3.18 16.47 11.14
N TRP A 428 -3.71 16.55 12.36
CA TRP A 428 -3.42 15.61 13.45
C TRP A 428 -3.93 14.18 13.17
N TYR A 429 -5.03 14.03 12.43
CA TYR A 429 -5.69 12.75 12.19
C TYR A 429 -4.76 11.70 11.55
N PRO A 430 -4.11 11.95 10.39
CA PRO A 430 -3.24 10.95 9.77
C PRO A 430 -2.03 10.60 10.64
N LEU A 431 -1.52 11.56 11.42
CA LEU A 431 -0.43 11.30 12.37
C LEU A 431 -0.88 10.38 13.51
N ALA A 432 -2.08 10.61 14.05
CA ALA A 432 -2.65 9.77 15.09
C ALA A 432 -2.95 8.36 14.57
N PHE A 433 -3.68 8.25 13.46
CA PHE A 433 -4.02 6.98 12.84
C PHE A 433 -2.78 6.20 12.42
N GLY A 434 -1.86 6.85 11.69
CA GLY A 434 -0.61 6.23 11.28
C GLY A 434 0.31 5.93 12.46
N GLY A 435 0.25 6.70 13.56
CA GLY A 435 0.91 6.37 14.82
C GLY A 435 0.42 5.04 15.41
N VAL A 436 -0.90 4.81 15.42
CA VAL A 436 -1.51 3.54 15.85
C VAL A 436 -1.07 2.40 14.93
N VAL A 437 -1.14 2.57 13.62
CA VAL A 437 -0.72 1.55 12.64
C VAL A 437 0.77 1.24 12.78
N TYR A 438 1.64 2.25 12.89
CA TYR A 438 3.07 2.08 13.13
C TYR A 438 3.34 1.32 14.45
N MET A 439 2.61 1.65 15.52
CA MET A 439 2.71 0.93 16.78
C MET A 439 2.31 -0.55 16.64
N LEU A 440 1.25 -0.87 15.88
CA LEU A 440 0.85 -2.26 15.62
C LEU A 440 1.92 -3.02 14.83
N LEU A 441 2.40 -2.45 13.72
CA LEU A 441 3.46 -3.04 12.88
C LEU A 441 4.76 -3.25 13.67
N GLY A 442 5.16 -2.24 14.44
CA GLY A 442 6.36 -2.26 15.28
C GLY A 442 6.25 -3.27 16.41
N THR A 443 5.08 -3.34 17.07
CA THR A 443 4.79 -4.29 18.14
C THR A 443 4.81 -5.72 17.63
N TRP A 444 4.18 -5.99 16.49
CA TRP A 444 4.21 -7.31 15.87
C TRP A 444 5.64 -7.76 15.56
N ARG A 445 6.42 -6.90 14.92
CA ARG A 445 7.81 -7.20 14.57
C ARG A 445 8.67 -7.49 15.80
N GLN A 446 8.59 -6.64 16.83
CA GLN A 446 9.36 -6.84 18.06
C GLN A 446 8.94 -8.11 18.80
N GLY A 447 7.63 -8.40 18.86
CA GLY A 447 7.11 -9.63 19.43
C GLY A 447 7.56 -10.89 18.68
N GLN A 448 7.62 -10.85 17.34
CA GLN A 448 8.18 -11.94 16.53
C GLN A 448 9.66 -12.18 16.81
N VAL A 449 10.47 -11.12 16.96
CA VAL A 449 11.89 -11.25 17.33
C VAL A 449 12.04 -11.90 18.71
N LEU A 450 11.24 -11.47 19.69
CA LEU A 450 11.29 -12.01 21.04
C LEU A 450 10.80 -13.47 21.10
N LEU A 451 9.70 -13.79 20.40
CA LEU A 451 9.21 -15.15 20.24
C LEU A 451 10.27 -16.05 19.59
N ARG A 452 10.94 -15.56 18.53
CA ARG A 452 12.03 -16.31 17.88
C ARG A 452 13.19 -16.61 18.85
N GLN A 453 13.56 -15.65 19.68
CA GLN A 453 14.60 -15.85 20.70
C GLN A 453 14.19 -16.89 21.75
N GLN A 454 12.95 -16.85 22.23
CA GLN A 454 12.43 -17.83 23.18
C GLN A 454 12.40 -19.24 22.59
N LEU A 455 11.97 -19.38 21.33
CA LEU A 455 11.97 -20.67 20.63
C LEU A 455 13.38 -21.24 20.48
N LEU A 456 14.36 -20.40 20.10
CA LEU A 456 15.77 -20.79 19.99
C LEU A 456 16.33 -21.27 21.33
N GLN A 457 16.04 -20.57 22.43
CA GLN A 457 16.46 -20.97 23.77
C GLN A 457 15.82 -22.28 24.22
N ALA A 458 14.53 -22.49 23.93
CA ALA A 458 13.83 -23.73 24.26
C ALA A 458 14.38 -24.93 23.48
N ASN A 459 14.72 -24.74 22.20
CA ASN A 459 15.25 -25.79 21.34
C ASN A 459 16.70 -26.17 21.69
N ALA A 460 17.53 -25.20 22.10
CA ALA A 460 18.93 -25.42 22.47
C ALA A 460 19.13 -26.43 23.62
N ARG A 461 18.06 -26.79 24.33
CA ARG A 461 18.06 -27.80 25.41
C ARG A 461 18.02 -29.24 24.91
N PHE A 462 17.77 -29.46 23.63
CA PHE A 462 17.54 -30.79 23.07
C PHE A 462 18.45 -31.07 21.89
N SER A 463 19.11 -32.23 21.89
CA SER A 463 19.75 -32.80 20.71
C SER A 463 18.85 -33.85 20.08
N LEU A 464 18.76 -33.89 18.74
CA LEU A 464 17.98 -34.91 18.05
C LEU A 464 18.47 -36.33 18.42
N LYS A 465 19.79 -36.49 18.54
CA LYS A 465 20.42 -37.77 18.92
C LYS A 465 20.00 -38.23 20.31
N GLU A 466 19.89 -37.30 21.26
CA GLU A 466 19.46 -37.57 22.64
C GLU A 466 17.97 -37.89 22.73
N LEU A 467 17.14 -37.26 21.90
CA LEU A 467 15.71 -37.57 21.84
C LEU A 467 15.46 -38.96 21.25
N LEU A 468 16.22 -39.34 20.22
CA LEU A 468 16.08 -40.64 19.56
C LEU A 468 16.65 -41.81 20.39
N SER A 469 17.61 -41.57 21.28
CA SER A 469 18.18 -42.61 22.15
C SER A 469 17.28 -43.02 23.33
N GLN A 470 16.16 -42.33 23.56
CA GLN A 470 15.23 -42.59 24.67
C GLN A 470 14.29 -43.80 24.45
N GLY A 471 14.49 -44.60 23.41
CA GLY A 471 13.70 -45.83 23.18
C GLY A 471 12.30 -45.57 22.62
N VAL A 472 12.19 -44.68 21.62
CA VAL A 472 10.92 -44.31 20.99
C VAL A 472 10.39 -45.41 20.06
N ALA A 473 9.09 -45.70 20.12
CA ALA A 473 8.45 -46.70 19.27
C ALA A 473 8.30 -46.17 17.84
N ARG A 474 8.71 -46.96 16.82
CA ARG A 474 8.50 -46.60 15.41
C ARG A 474 7.17 -47.16 14.90
N VAL A 475 6.26 -46.29 14.43
CA VAL A 475 4.95 -46.67 13.86
C VAL A 475 4.91 -46.46 12.35
N PRO A 476 4.10 -47.24 11.59
CA PRO A 476 3.90 -47.01 10.15
C PRO A 476 3.28 -45.64 9.85
N GLY A 477 3.56 -45.09 8.67
CA GLY A 477 3.00 -43.83 8.21
C GLY A 477 4.02 -42.68 8.15
N ILE A 478 3.50 -41.50 7.81
CA ILE A 478 4.30 -40.29 7.55
C ILE A 478 3.84 -39.17 8.46
N ALA A 479 4.76 -38.60 9.24
CA ALA A 479 4.49 -37.46 10.08
C ALA A 479 5.20 -36.21 9.57
N VAL A 480 4.44 -35.15 9.31
CA VAL A 480 4.96 -33.86 8.85
C VAL A 480 4.88 -32.87 10.01
N PHE A 481 6.02 -32.41 10.52
CA PHE A 481 6.10 -31.43 11.60
C PHE A 481 6.56 -30.07 11.04
N PHE A 482 5.84 -29.00 11.37
CA PHE A 482 6.23 -27.66 10.91
C PHE A 482 7.25 -27.02 11.86
N SER A 483 8.41 -26.63 11.31
CA SER A 483 9.43 -25.89 12.03
C SER A 483 9.35 -24.38 11.75
N PRO A 484 9.36 -23.52 12.78
CA PRO A 484 9.38 -22.07 12.59
C PRO A 484 10.71 -21.54 12.04
N LEU A 485 11.79 -22.33 12.10
CA LEU A 485 13.12 -21.93 11.65
C LEU A 485 13.84 -23.13 11.01
N PRO A 486 14.71 -22.91 10.01
CA PRO A 486 15.62 -23.94 9.53
C PRO A 486 16.51 -24.44 10.68
N ASP A 487 16.96 -25.69 10.58
CA ASP A 487 17.90 -26.32 11.51
C ASP A 487 17.38 -26.57 12.94
N MET A 488 16.13 -26.19 13.23
CA MET A 488 15.51 -26.42 14.53
C MET A 488 14.62 -27.65 14.52
N ILE A 489 14.74 -28.46 15.58
CA ILE A 489 13.78 -29.53 15.87
C ILE A 489 12.40 -28.91 16.20
N PRO A 490 11.32 -29.26 15.49
CA PRO A 490 10.00 -28.74 15.79
C PRO A 490 9.59 -29.01 17.24
N LEU A 491 9.06 -28.01 17.95
CA LEU A 491 8.61 -28.21 19.33
C LEU A 491 7.48 -29.25 19.43
N SER A 492 6.60 -29.31 18.42
CA SER A 492 5.57 -30.35 18.32
C SER A 492 6.16 -31.76 18.20
N PHE A 493 7.33 -31.89 17.57
CA PHE A 493 8.05 -33.17 17.51
C PHE A 493 8.61 -33.56 18.89
N ILE A 494 9.25 -32.60 19.59
CA ILE A 494 9.78 -32.83 20.94
C ILE A 494 8.65 -33.27 21.89
N GLN A 495 7.53 -32.56 21.88
CA GLN A 495 6.36 -32.91 22.69
C GLN A 495 5.77 -34.27 22.32
N ASN A 496 5.64 -34.58 21.03
CA ASN A 496 5.16 -35.87 20.59
C ASN A 496 6.06 -37.02 21.08
N LEU A 497 7.38 -36.85 21.06
CA LEU A 497 8.30 -37.85 21.62
C LEU A 497 8.21 -37.94 23.15
N GLN A 498 8.04 -36.81 23.85
CA GLN A 498 7.97 -36.76 25.31
C GLN A 498 6.66 -37.33 25.88
N HIS A 499 5.54 -37.14 25.19
CA HIS A 499 4.22 -37.52 25.70
C HIS A 499 3.67 -38.80 25.08
N ASN A 500 3.86 -38.99 23.77
CA ASN A 500 3.33 -40.15 23.06
C ASN A 500 4.38 -41.25 22.87
N HIS A 501 5.67 -40.93 23.00
CA HIS A 501 6.80 -41.85 22.80
C HIS A 501 6.81 -42.56 21.42
N VAL A 502 6.25 -41.89 20.40
CA VAL A 502 6.05 -42.44 19.05
C VAL A 502 6.80 -41.62 18.01
N LEU A 503 7.51 -42.31 17.12
CA LEU A 503 8.15 -41.78 15.93
C LEU A 503 7.56 -42.48 14.69
N HIS A 504 7.19 -41.75 13.64
CA HIS A 504 6.72 -42.40 12.42
C HIS A 504 7.91 -42.90 11.59
N GLN A 505 7.70 -43.95 10.79
CA GLN A 505 8.73 -44.52 9.91
C GLN A 505 9.39 -43.45 9.03
N GLN A 506 8.59 -42.50 8.54
CA GLN A 506 9.02 -41.33 7.80
C GLN A 506 8.58 -40.07 8.55
N THR A 507 9.52 -39.24 8.96
CA THR A 507 9.26 -37.97 9.64
C THR A 507 9.86 -36.83 8.82
N ILE A 508 9.06 -35.81 8.52
CA ILE A 508 9.47 -34.68 7.69
C ILE A 508 9.33 -33.40 8.51
N PHE A 509 10.43 -32.67 8.69
CA PHE A 509 10.43 -31.32 9.24
C PHE A 509 10.30 -30.32 8.10
N ILE A 510 9.23 -29.54 8.09
CA ILE A 510 8.97 -28.55 7.04
C ILE A 510 9.12 -27.15 7.60
N HIS A 511 10.03 -26.38 7.01
CA HIS A 511 10.16 -24.96 7.25
C HIS A 511 9.65 -24.16 6.05
N LEU A 512 8.76 -23.21 6.31
CA LEU A 512 8.24 -22.30 5.28
C LEU A 512 8.94 -20.94 5.44
N ALA A 513 9.79 -20.60 4.49
CA ALA A 513 10.52 -19.35 4.45
C ALA A 513 9.90 -18.39 3.42
N THR A 514 9.92 -17.09 3.75
CA THR A 514 9.57 -16.03 2.79
C THR A 514 10.79 -15.17 2.50
N ALA A 515 11.20 -15.11 1.23
CA ALA A 515 12.28 -14.27 0.76
C ALA A 515 11.85 -12.80 0.62
N ASN A 516 12.81 -11.87 0.69
CA ASN A 516 12.59 -10.44 0.40
C ASN A 516 12.47 -10.14 -1.11
N LEU A 517 12.16 -11.16 -1.92
CA LEU A 517 11.92 -11.10 -3.36
C LEU A 517 10.43 -11.37 -3.59
N PRO A 518 9.77 -10.77 -4.59
CA PRO A 518 8.35 -11.06 -4.84
C PRO A 518 8.15 -12.50 -5.32
N HIS A 519 9.09 -13.02 -6.10
CA HIS A 519 9.07 -14.36 -6.66
C HIS A 519 10.44 -15.00 -6.42
N VAL A 520 10.45 -16.25 -5.97
CA VAL A 520 11.67 -17.06 -5.86
C VAL A 520 11.73 -17.97 -7.09
N PRO A 521 12.87 -18.07 -7.80
CA PRO A 521 13.01 -19.01 -8.91
C PRO A 521 12.70 -20.44 -8.48
N LEU A 522 11.99 -21.22 -9.31
CA LEU A 522 11.57 -22.60 -8.98
C LEU A 522 12.73 -23.49 -8.47
N SER A 523 13.95 -23.30 -8.98
CA SER A 523 15.15 -24.02 -8.56
C SER A 523 15.62 -23.70 -7.13
N GLU A 524 15.25 -22.54 -6.58
CA GLU A 524 15.61 -22.08 -5.24
C GLU A 524 14.44 -22.20 -4.26
N GLN A 525 13.24 -22.53 -4.74
CA GLN A 525 12.05 -22.63 -3.89
C GLN A 525 12.12 -23.82 -2.94
N LEU A 526 12.78 -24.91 -3.30
CA LEU A 526 12.79 -26.14 -2.51
C LEU A 526 14.23 -26.56 -2.21
N THR A 527 14.59 -26.59 -0.92
CA THR A 527 15.82 -27.24 -0.45
C THR A 527 15.46 -28.34 0.54
N TYR A 528 16.19 -29.45 0.52
CA TYR A 528 15.92 -30.58 1.39
C TYR A 528 17.22 -31.24 1.85
N ARG A 529 17.18 -31.92 3.00
CA ARG A 529 18.30 -32.69 3.54
C ARG A 529 17.82 -33.88 4.36
N VAL A 530 18.67 -34.89 4.48
CA VAL A 530 18.45 -36.05 5.37
C VAL A 530 19.11 -35.75 6.71
N THR A 531 18.33 -35.74 7.79
CA THR A 531 18.82 -35.40 9.14
C THR A 531 19.22 -36.65 9.92
N ASP A 532 18.42 -37.72 9.82
CA ASP A 532 18.69 -39.03 10.41
C ASP A 532 17.91 -40.12 9.62
N VAL A 533 18.06 -41.40 9.97
CA VAL A 533 17.38 -42.51 9.31
C VAL A 533 15.85 -42.38 9.43
N GLY A 534 15.21 -42.06 8.30
CA GLY A 534 13.76 -41.82 8.21
C GLY A 534 13.34 -40.42 8.66
N ILE A 535 14.28 -39.49 8.89
CA ILE A 535 13.99 -38.10 9.27
C ILE A 535 14.59 -37.15 8.22
N TYR A 536 13.72 -36.35 7.63
CA TYR A 536 14.04 -35.42 6.54
C TYR A 536 13.70 -34.01 6.94
N GLU A 537 14.43 -33.03 6.42
CA GLU A 537 14.08 -31.63 6.54
C GLU A 537 13.91 -31.03 5.16
N ILE A 538 12.82 -30.28 4.98
CA ILE A 538 12.44 -29.60 3.76
C ILE A 538 12.24 -28.12 4.09
N ILE A 539 12.89 -27.25 3.33
CA ILE A 539 12.73 -25.81 3.41
C ILE A 539 12.09 -25.35 2.10
N LEU A 540 10.84 -24.88 2.20
CA LEU A 540 10.10 -24.28 1.09
C LEU A 540 10.22 -22.76 1.20
N THR A 541 11.00 -22.17 0.30
CA THR A 541 11.22 -20.73 0.19
C THR A 541 10.29 -20.16 -0.87
N SER A 542 9.48 -19.18 -0.50
CA SER A 542 8.54 -18.49 -1.39
C SER A 542 8.85 -16.99 -1.41
N GLY A 543 8.62 -16.31 -2.52
CA GLY A 543 8.62 -14.86 -2.55
C GLY A 543 7.38 -14.26 -1.88
N PHE A 544 7.41 -12.96 -1.56
CA PHE A 544 6.25 -12.31 -0.93
C PHE A 544 5.04 -12.15 -1.88
N ARG A 545 5.11 -12.55 -3.14
CA ARG A 545 3.94 -12.69 -4.03
C ARG A 545 3.65 -14.14 -4.42
N ASP A 546 4.56 -15.07 -4.16
CA ASP A 546 4.33 -16.50 -4.37
C ASP A 546 3.26 -17.04 -3.41
N ARG A 547 2.58 -18.12 -3.82
CA ARG A 547 1.79 -18.98 -2.95
C ARG A 547 2.61 -20.25 -2.69
N PRO A 548 2.96 -20.56 -1.43
CA PRO A 548 3.64 -21.82 -1.15
C PRO A 548 2.67 -22.97 -1.43
N ASP A 549 3.06 -23.88 -2.32
CA ASP A 549 2.32 -25.11 -2.58
C ASP A 549 3.02 -26.27 -1.88
N LEU A 550 2.51 -26.60 -0.69
CA LEU A 550 3.06 -27.68 0.12
C LEU A 550 2.93 -29.04 -0.56
N ARG A 551 1.84 -29.25 -1.32
CA ARG A 551 1.57 -30.52 -1.98
C ARG A 551 2.57 -30.75 -3.11
N LEU A 552 2.76 -29.74 -3.96
CA LEU A 552 3.78 -29.79 -5.02
C LEU A 552 5.19 -29.97 -4.44
N ALA A 553 5.50 -29.33 -3.32
CA ALA A 553 6.78 -29.50 -2.64
C ALA A 553 6.99 -30.93 -2.14
N LEU A 554 5.97 -31.53 -1.51
CA LEU A 554 6.00 -32.92 -1.06
C LEU A 554 6.13 -33.91 -2.23
N GLU A 555 5.38 -33.71 -3.31
CA GLU A 555 5.45 -34.52 -4.54
C GLU A 555 6.84 -34.42 -5.21
N THR A 556 7.45 -33.24 -5.20
CA THR A 556 8.81 -33.05 -5.73
C THR A 556 9.85 -33.75 -4.87
N CYS A 557 9.75 -33.62 -3.53
CA CYS A 557 10.62 -34.34 -2.60
C CYS A 557 10.42 -35.86 -2.68
N GLN A 558 9.20 -36.33 -2.96
CA GLN A 558 8.93 -37.75 -3.19
C GLN A 558 9.80 -38.31 -4.32
N GLN A 559 9.82 -37.62 -5.46
CA GLN A 559 10.60 -38.02 -6.62
C GLN A 559 12.11 -37.91 -6.36
N ALA A 560 12.54 -36.87 -5.65
CA ALA A 560 13.96 -36.62 -5.40
C ALA A 560 14.59 -37.52 -4.33
N LEU A 561 13.83 -37.87 -3.27
CA LEU A 561 14.32 -38.62 -2.11
C LEU A 561 13.85 -40.09 -2.11
N ASN A 562 13.12 -40.54 -3.13
CA ASN A 562 12.44 -41.85 -3.15
C ASN A 562 11.60 -42.11 -1.90
N LEU A 563 10.92 -41.07 -1.38
CA LEU A 563 10.03 -41.24 -0.23
C LEU A 563 8.82 -42.08 -0.65
N PRO A 564 8.44 -43.13 0.11
CA PRO A 564 7.24 -43.90 -0.19
C PRO A 564 6.00 -43.14 0.29
N LEU A 565 5.72 -41.95 -0.27
CA LEU A 565 4.52 -41.17 0.09
C LEU A 565 3.22 -41.83 -0.37
N ASN A 566 3.29 -42.68 -1.41
CA ASN A 566 2.11 -43.32 -1.99
C ASN A 566 1.56 -44.42 -1.07
N GLY A 567 0.31 -44.27 -0.63
CA GLY A 567 -0.46 -45.30 0.07
C GLY A 567 -0.25 -45.36 1.59
N GLN A 568 0.60 -44.51 2.16
CA GLN A 568 0.77 -44.42 3.62
C GLN A 568 -0.10 -43.30 4.21
N PRO A 569 -0.68 -43.48 5.41
CA PRO A 569 -1.37 -42.40 6.10
C PRO A 569 -0.37 -41.28 6.43
N MET A 570 -0.76 -40.04 6.11
CA MET A 570 0.02 -38.83 6.37
C MET A 570 -0.69 -37.98 7.42
N SER A 571 0.05 -37.59 8.46
CA SER A 571 -0.45 -36.74 9.55
C SER A 571 0.40 -35.48 9.68
N PHE A 572 -0.24 -34.32 9.74
CA PHE A 572 0.40 -33.01 9.91
C PHE A 572 0.35 -32.58 11.38
N PHE A 573 1.50 -32.41 12.00
CA PHE A 573 1.64 -32.01 13.40
C PHE A 573 2.01 -30.53 13.51
N LEU A 574 1.07 -29.74 14.03
CA LEU A 574 1.22 -28.29 14.21
C LEU A 574 1.35 -27.93 15.68
N GLY A 575 2.29 -27.04 16.01
CA GLY A 575 2.40 -26.47 17.36
C GLY A 575 1.52 -25.23 17.49
N ARG A 576 0.43 -25.31 18.26
CA ARG A 576 -0.44 -24.18 18.57
C ARG A 576 0.09 -23.42 19.78
N ARG A 577 0.59 -22.22 19.56
CA ARG A 577 1.26 -21.43 20.61
C ARG A 577 0.30 -20.47 21.28
N THR A 578 0.19 -20.57 22.60
CA THR A 578 -0.48 -19.57 23.43
C THR A 578 0.58 -18.64 24.01
N ILE A 579 0.54 -17.37 23.62
CA ILE A 579 1.49 -16.37 24.09
C ILE A 579 1.02 -15.82 25.44
N ILE A 580 1.86 -15.97 26.46
CA ILE A 580 1.59 -15.45 27.81
C ILE A 580 2.47 -14.21 28.04
N PRO A 581 1.88 -13.00 28.14
CA PRO A 581 2.65 -11.79 28.40
C PRO A 581 3.14 -11.77 29.86
N THR A 582 4.45 -11.73 30.07
CA THR A 582 5.09 -11.64 31.39
C THR A 582 5.80 -10.30 31.58
N HIS A 583 6.29 -10.03 32.79
CA HIS A 583 7.15 -8.86 33.07
C HIS A 583 8.62 -9.06 32.66
N ALA A 584 8.95 -10.13 31.93
CA ALA A 584 10.32 -10.36 31.43
C ALA A 584 10.83 -9.21 30.55
N ARG A 585 12.16 -9.06 30.45
CA ARG A 585 12.78 -8.02 29.61
C ARG A 585 12.52 -8.28 28.12
N GLY A 586 12.54 -7.22 27.31
CA GLY A 586 12.53 -7.30 25.83
C GLY A 586 11.50 -6.39 25.16
N MET A 587 10.33 -6.24 25.78
CA MET A 587 9.23 -5.41 25.29
C MET A 587 8.42 -4.87 26.49
N THR A 588 7.78 -3.71 26.36
CA THR A 588 6.91 -3.19 27.43
C THR A 588 5.69 -4.09 27.64
N TYR A 589 5.16 -4.16 28.87
CA TYR A 589 4.07 -5.09 29.20
C TYR A 589 2.83 -4.90 28.31
N TRP A 590 2.39 -3.66 28.10
CA TRP A 590 1.23 -3.36 27.25
C TRP A 590 1.46 -3.81 25.80
N GLN A 591 2.66 -3.65 25.26
CA GLN A 591 2.99 -4.12 23.92
C GLN A 591 2.96 -5.66 23.83
N LYS A 592 3.38 -6.37 24.88
CA LYS A 592 3.24 -7.83 24.93
C LYS A 592 1.79 -8.27 24.96
N VAL A 593 0.92 -7.53 25.68
CA VAL A 593 -0.54 -7.77 25.67
C VAL A 593 -1.11 -7.58 24.27
N VAL A 594 -0.74 -6.49 23.58
CA VAL A 594 -1.14 -6.24 22.18
C VAL A 594 -0.62 -7.33 21.26
N PHE A 595 0.65 -7.75 21.40
CA PHE A 595 1.23 -8.84 20.62
C PHE A 595 0.49 -10.16 20.85
N ALA A 596 0.20 -10.52 22.11
CA ALA A 596 -0.54 -11.72 22.45
C ALA A 596 -1.97 -11.68 21.89
N TRP A 597 -2.63 -10.51 21.94
CA TRP A 597 -3.95 -10.31 21.34
C TRP A 597 -3.90 -10.45 19.80
N LEU A 598 -2.95 -9.81 19.12
CA LEU A 598 -2.76 -9.94 17.67
C LEU A 598 -2.46 -11.38 17.27
N TYR A 599 -1.62 -12.07 18.04
CA TYR A 599 -1.26 -13.47 17.77
C TYR A 599 -2.45 -14.40 17.94
N ARG A 600 -3.28 -14.18 18.97
CA ARG A 600 -4.50 -14.96 19.21
C ARG A 600 -5.55 -14.79 18.11
N ASN A 601 -5.64 -13.60 17.52
CA ASN A 601 -6.56 -13.31 16.41
C ASN A 601 -5.96 -13.58 15.02
N ALA A 602 -4.72 -14.08 14.94
CA ALA A 602 -4.12 -14.45 13.66
C ALA A 602 -4.80 -15.70 13.10
N GLU A 603 -4.92 -15.77 11.77
CA GLU A 603 -5.41 -16.94 11.07
C GLU A 603 -4.54 -18.16 11.42
N ASP A 604 -5.20 -19.29 11.72
CA ASP A 604 -4.51 -20.51 12.06
C ASP A 604 -3.68 -21.04 10.88
N ALA A 605 -2.58 -21.74 11.18
CA ALA A 605 -1.70 -22.29 10.17
C ALA A 605 -2.42 -23.30 9.26
N THR A 606 -3.34 -24.09 9.81
CA THR A 606 -4.11 -25.11 9.08
C THR A 606 -4.91 -24.47 7.96
N SER A 607 -5.71 -23.44 8.29
CA SER A 607 -6.51 -22.68 7.33
C SER A 607 -5.65 -21.91 6.34
N TYR A 608 -4.58 -21.26 6.82
CA TYR A 608 -3.70 -20.45 6.00
C TYR A 608 -2.94 -21.27 4.93
N PHE A 609 -2.46 -22.48 5.29
CA PHE A 609 -1.77 -23.38 4.37
C PHE A 609 -2.71 -24.38 3.67
N ARG A 610 -4.03 -24.31 3.93
CA ARG A 610 -5.07 -25.18 3.35
C ARG A 610 -4.78 -26.68 3.55
N LEU A 611 -4.32 -27.05 4.73
CA LEU A 611 -4.06 -28.45 5.07
C LEU A 611 -5.36 -29.23 5.22
N PRO A 612 -5.42 -30.53 4.85
CA PRO A 612 -6.60 -31.36 5.08
C PRO A 612 -6.87 -31.49 6.58
N SER A 613 -7.97 -30.91 7.07
CA SER A 613 -8.27 -30.81 8.51
C SER A 613 -8.33 -32.17 9.21
N GLU A 614 -8.77 -33.22 8.51
CA GLU A 614 -8.86 -34.59 9.04
C GLU A 614 -7.48 -35.23 9.30
N GLN A 615 -6.42 -34.67 8.72
CA GLN A 615 -5.04 -35.17 8.86
C GLN A 615 -4.21 -34.34 9.82
N VAL A 616 -4.79 -33.32 10.47
CA VAL A 616 -4.05 -32.34 11.27
C VAL A 616 -4.19 -32.64 12.76
N VAL A 617 -3.05 -32.67 13.46
CA VAL A 617 -2.95 -32.78 14.92
C VAL A 617 -2.31 -31.52 15.48
N GLU A 618 -3.07 -30.77 16.28
CA GLU A 618 -2.56 -29.57 16.98
C GLU A 618 -2.07 -29.92 18.39
N LEU A 619 -0.80 -29.59 18.68
CA LEU A 619 -0.20 -29.71 20.00
C LEU A 619 -0.06 -28.31 20.63
N GLY A 620 -0.78 -28.10 21.73
CA GLY A 620 -0.78 -26.83 22.46
C GLY A 620 0.52 -26.59 23.24
N ILE A 621 1.12 -25.41 23.07
CA ILE A 621 2.33 -24.99 23.79
C ILE A 621 2.11 -23.59 24.35
N GLN A 622 2.44 -23.38 25.62
CA GLN A 622 2.49 -22.05 26.20
C GLN A 622 3.90 -21.47 26.03
N VAL A 623 3.99 -20.23 25.56
CA VAL A 623 5.25 -19.51 25.41
C VAL A 623 5.15 -18.20 26.17
N GLU A 624 5.95 -18.07 27.22
CA GLU A 624 6.09 -16.84 27.99
C GLU A 624 6.97 -15.84 27.24
N ILE A 625 6.49 -14.60 27.13
CA ILE A 625 7.19 -13.50 26.44
C ILE A 625 7.44 -12.34 27.40
#